data_AF-A0A2Z2PXW7-F1
#
_entry.id   AF-A0A2Z2PXW7-F1
#
_cell.length_a   1.000
_cell.length_b   1.000
_cell.length_c   1.000
_cell.angle_alpha   90.00
_cell.angle_beta   90.00
_cell.angle_gamma   90.00
#
_symmetry.space_group_name_H-M   'P 1'
#
loop_
_entity.id
_entity.type
_entity.pdbx_description
1 polymer ?
#
loop_
_entity_poly.entity_id
_entity_poly.type
_entity_poly.pdbx_seq_one_letter_code
_entity_poly.pdbx_strand_id
1 'polypeptide(L)'
;MRNSSLHDASGNDDAQVPHKTELLDLPDLVLTEVAKRLATDNPVESAENIANFSKSHRSTRDVVRTEPLEKFSSRLKILAPQAKLLCHAVRQAATLPDGEQLSEAQLLQMQNEVAIRPVLGVAYTHHDGQPGESLSGNDLNRKIENIPDLVFNVAEPIMFNEISATEVMAKVRPIARSIKEAHDNARAELMSVERPRGTRGL
;
A
#
# COMPACT_ATOMS: atom_id res chain seq x y z
N MET A 1 14.25 82.10 -3.70
CA MET A 1 13.06 82.09 -2.83
C MET A 1 12.42 80.71 -2.91
N ARG A 2 12.14 80.10 -1.74
CA ARG A 2 11.31 78.91 -1.46
C ARG A 2 11.83 77.55 -1.94
N ASN A 3 11.71 76.44 -1.22
CA ASN A 3 11.64 76.08 0.20
C ASN A 3 11.71 74.53 0.23
N SER A 4 12.30 73.99 1.29
CA SER A 4 12.53 72.57 1.59
C SER A 4 11.27 71.76 1.96
N SER A 5 11.28 70.43 1.77
CA SER A 5 10.67 69.35 2.59
C SER A 5 10.72 68.03 1.80
N LEU A 6 11.47 66.99 2.21
CA LEU A 6 11.31 66.04 3.33
C LEU A 6 10.82 64.68 2.80
N HIS A 7 11.60 63.65 3.15
CA HIS A 7 11.33 62.21 3.23
C HIS A 7 10.34 61.54 2.27
N ASP A 8 10.83 60.52 1.56
CA ASP A 8 10.52 59.14 1.97
C ASP A 8 11.56 58.18 1.38
N ALA A 9 12.40 57.65 2.27
CA ALA A 9 13.18 56.45 2.02
C ALA A 9 12.23 55.26 2.21
N SER A 10 11.51 54.90 1.15
CA SER A 10 10.75 53.64 1.13
C SER A 10 11.75 52.51 0.94
N GLY A 11 12.23 51.98 2.07
CA GLY A 11 12.85 50.66 2.10
C GLY A 11 11.84 49.65 1.58
N ASN A 12 12.08 49.13 0.37
CA ASN A 12 11.52 47.84 -0.01
C ASN A 12 12.26 46.80 0.81
N ASP A 13 11.74 46.55 2.02
CA ASP A 13 11.79 45.22 2.61
C ASP A 13 11.09 44.31 1.60
N ASP A 14 11.88 43.68 0.73
CA ASP A 14 11.48 42.47 0.02
C ASP A 14 11.27 41.41 1.11
N ALA A 15 10.10 41.48 1.73
CA ALA A 15 9.53 40.39 2.51
C ALA A 15 9.52 39.19 1.56
N GLN A 16 10.48 38.29 1.75
CA GLN A 16 10.47 36.96 1.15
C GLN A 16 9.12 36.33 1.49
N VAL A 17 8.18 36.44 0.54
CA VAL A 17 6.97 35.65 0.56
C VAL A 17 7.46 34.21 0.59
N PRO A 18 7.13 33.40 1.61
CA PRO A 18 7.57 32.02 1.64
C PRO A 18 7.04 31.35 0.38
N HIS A 19 7.93 31.05 -0.57
CA HIS A 19 7.57 30.29 -1.75
C HIS A 19 6.99 28.98 -1.24
N LYS A 20 5.69 28.79 -1.47
CA LYS A 20 5.01 27.54 -1.18
C LYS A 20 5.71 26.49 -2.04
N THR A 21 6.63 25.73 -1.45
CA THR A 21 7.33 24.66 -2.14
C THR A 21 6.27 23.68 -2.59
N GLU A 22 6.02 23.62 -3.90
CA GLU A 22 5.08 22.64 -4.43
C GLU A 22 5.79 21.28 -4.43
N LEU A 23 5.03 20.19 -4.36
CA LEU A 23 5.58 18.82 -4.39
C LEU A 23 6.57 18.63 -5.56
N LEU A 24 6.38 19.40 -6.63
CA LEU A 24 7.14 19.36 -7.88
C LEU A 24 8.50 20.06 -7.80
N ASP A 25 8.71 20.92 -6.81
CA ASP A 25 9.99 21.61 -6.57
C ASP A 25 10.95 20.75 -5.72
N LEU A 26 10.48 19.59 -5.25
CA LEU A 26 11.26 18.70 -4.41
C LEU A 26 12.29 17.94 -5.24
N PRO A 27 13.54 17.79 -4.75
CA PRO A 27 14.54 16.94 -5.39
C PRO A 27 14.06 15.49 -5.50
N ASP A 28 14.50 14.77 -6.54
CA ASP A 28 14.15 13.36 -6.78
C ASP A 28 14.40 12.46 -5.55
N LEU A 29 15.43 12.77 -4.76
CA LEU A 29 15.72 12.08 -3.51
C LEU A 29 14.57 12.19 -2.51
N VAL A 30 13.99 13.39 -2.37
CA VAL A 30 12.87 13.65 -1.47
C VAL A 30 11.61 12.99 -2.01
N LEU A 31 11.37 13.07 -3.32
CA LEU A 31 10.25 12.37 -3.98
C LEU A 31 10.33 10.85 -3.80
N THR A 32 11.53 10.28 -3.85
CA THR A 32 11.77 8.85 -3.60
C THR A 32 11.43 8.47 -2.16
N GLU A 33 11.86 9.26 -1.18
CA GLU A 33 11.52 9.00 0.23
C GLU A 33 10.02 9.18 0.48
N VAL A 34 9.37 10.18 -0.12
CA VAL A 34 7.91 10.35 -0.07
C VAL A 34 7.22 9.10 -0.63
N ALA A 35 7.63 8.64 -1.82
CA ALA A 35 7.06 7.46 -2.46
C ALA A 35 7.23 6.19 -1.62
N LYS A 36 8.39 5.96 -0.99
CA LYS A 36 8.60 4.85 -0.06
C LYS A 36 7.61 4.89 1.11
N ARG A 37 7.33 6.09 1.64
CA ARG A 37 6.39 6.29 2.76
C ARG A 37 4.92 6.17 2.41
N LEU A 38 4.59 6.02 1.12
CA LEU A 38 3.22 5.70 0.69
C LEU A 38 2.87 4.22 0.88
N ALA A 39 3.86 3.36 1.10
CA ALA A 39 3.64 1.96 1.47
C ALA A 39 3.12 1.87 2.92
N THR A 40 1.93 1.30 3.09
CA THR A 40 1.29 1.07 4.40
C THR A 40 1.37 -0.41 4.78
N ASP A 41 0.65 -0.84 5.82
CA ASP A 41 0.49 -2.26 6.19
C ASP A 41 -0.55 -2.99 5.32
N ASN A 42 -1.27 -2.26 4.46
CA ASN A 42 -2.27 -2.82 3.57
C ASN A 42 -1.78 -2.78 2.11
N PRO A 43 -1.73 -3.92 1.38
CA PRO A 43 -1.25 -3.96 0.00
C PRO A 43 -2.16 -3.20 -0.96
N VAL A 44 -3.47 -3.14 -0.69
CA VAL A 44 -4.41 -2.40 -1.54
C VAL A 44 -4.25 -0.90 -1.38
N GLU A 45 -4.18 -0.44 -0.13
CA GLU A 45 -3.96 0.98 0.17
C GLU A 45 -2.59 1.43 -0.38
N SER A 46 -1.55 0.63 -0.18
CA SER A 46 -0.23 0.88 -0.76
C SER A 46 -0.30 1.04 -2.29
N ALA A 47 -1.03 0.15 -2.98
CA ALA A 47 -1.20 0.21 -4.42
C ALA A 47 -1.97 1.46 -4.86
N GLU A 48 -3.04 1.83 -4.14
CA GLU A 48 -3.83 3.04 -4.42
C GLU A 48 -3.00 4.32 -4.20
N ASN A 49 -2.27 4.41 -3.09
CA ASN A 49 -1.41 5.56 -2.79
C ASN A 49 -0.31 5.73 -3.83
N ILE A 50 0.40 4.65 -4.18
CA ILE A 50 1.47 4.69 -5.19
C ILE A 50 0.91 4.99 -6.58
N ALA A 51 -0.24 4.43 -6.94
CA ALA A 51 -0.89 4.73 -8.21
C ALA A 51 -1.30 6.21 -8.30
N ASN A 52 -1.87 6.77 -7.23
CA ASN A 52 -2.25 8.18 -7.18
C ASN A 52 -1.03 9.10 -7.25
N PHE A 53 0.04 8.77 -6.52
CA PHE A 53 1.31 9.49 -6.59
C PHE A 53 1.92 9.43 -7.99
N SER A 54 1.95 8.25 -8.63
CA SER A 54 2.46 8.11 -10.00
C SER A 54 1.62 8.88 -11.04
N LYS A 55 0.32 9.07 -10.78
CA LYS A 55 -0.57 9.82 -11.67
C LYS A 55 -0.50 11.34 -11.47
N SER A 56 0.01 11.82 -10.34
CA SER A 56 -0.04 13.25 -10.01
C SER A 56 0.86 14.09 -10.92
N HIS A 57 2.03 13.57 -11.33
CA HIS A 57 2.96 14.31 -12.17
C HIS A 57 3.95 13.39 -12.92
N ARG A 58 4.66 13.94 -13.90
CA ARG A 58 5.74 13.22 -14.59
C ARG A 58 6.86 12.83 -13.63
N SER A 59 7.37 13.74 -12.80
CA SER A 59 8.49 13.47 -11.89
C SER A 59 8.16 12.37 -10.87
N THR A 60 6.95 12.38 -10.32
CA THR A 60 6.48 11.33 -9.41
C THR A 60 6.29 9.98 -10.12
N ARG A 61 5.83 10.00 -11.37
CA ARG A 61 5.78 8.81 -12.22
C ARG A 61 7.16 8.22 -12.48
N ASP A 62 8.13 9.07 -12.80
CA ASP A 62 9.49 8.66 -13.12
C ASP A 62 10.16 8.02 -11.89
N VAL A 63 9.95 8.59 -10.69
CA VAL A 63 10.38 7.99 -9.40
C VAL A 63 9.76 6.61 -9.12
N VAL A 64 8.48 6.40 -9.43
CA VAL A 64 7.85 5.08 -9.25
C VAL A 64 8.37 4.04 -10.25
N ARG A 65 8.94 4.49 -11.37
CA ARG A 65 9.51 3.66 -12.44
C ARG A 65 11.01 3.45 -12.32
N THR A 66 11.59 3.71 -11.16
CA THR A 66 12.99 3.40 -10.86
C THR A 66 13.09 2.45 -9.67
N GLU A 67 14.16 1.66 -9.64
CA GLU A 67 14.47 0.81 -8.49
C GLU A 67 14.77 1.68 -7.25
N PRO A 68 14.29 1.28 -6.05
CA PRO A 68 13.59 0.03 -5.71
C PRO A 68 12.05 0.08 -5.85
N LEU A 69 11.49 1.23 -6.23
CA LEU A 69 10.03 1.45 -6.24
C LEU A 69 9.34 0.70 -7.38
N GLU A 70 9.98 0.57 -8.54
CA GLU A 70 9.43 -0.19 -9.67
C GLU A 70 9.19 -1.67 -9.29
N LYS A 71 10.17 -2.29 -8.63
CA LYS A 71 10.07 -3.65 -8.12
C LYS A 71 8.94 -3.79 -7.10
N PHE A 72 8.87 -2.89 -6.11
CA PHE A 72 7.79 -2.89 -5.13
C PHE A 72 6.41 -2.69 -5.79
N SER A 73 6.29 -1.74 -6.71
CA SER A 73 5.06 -1.47 -7.45
C SER A 73 4.62 -2.69 -8.28
N SER A 74 5.56 -3.39 -8.90
CA SER A 74 5.27 -4.61 -9.68
C SER A 74 4.73 -5.73 -8.80
N ARG A 75 5.29 -5.92 -7.60
CA ARG A 75 4.77 -6.86 -6.59
C ARG A 75 3.36 -6.48 -6.12
N LEU A 76 3.10 -5.18 -5.89
CA LEU A 76 1.76 -4.69 -5.52
C LEU A 76 0.70 -4.94 -6.60
N LYS A 77 1.06 -4.87 -7.89
CA LYS A 77 0.13 -5.20 -8.99
C LYS A 77 -0.36 -6.64 -8.94
N ILE A 78 0.42 -7.54 -8.34
CA ILE A 78 0.01 -8.93 -8.09
C ILE A 78 -0.81 -9.00 -6.80
N LEU A 79 -0.30 -8.47 -5.69
CA LEU A 79 -0.90 -8.66 -4.37
C LEU A 79 -2.25 -7.94 -4.19
N ALA A 80 -2.40 -6.71 -4.67
CA ALA A 80 -3.57 -5.89 -4.39
C ALA A 80 -4.87 -6.45 -5.02
N PRO A 81 -4.90 -6.90 -6.29
CA PRO A 81 -6.09 -7.57 -6.84
C PRO A 81 -6.48 -8.82 -6.05
N GLN A 82 -5.50 -9.60 -5.59
CA GLN A 82 -5.71 -10.83 -4.84
C GLN A 82 -6.31 -10.57 -3.45
N ALA A 83 -5.82 -9.54 -2.75
CA ALA A 83 -6.43 -9.08 -1.51
C ALA A 83 -7.88 -8.61 -1.71
N LYS A 84 -8.17 -7.89 -2.81
CA LYS A 84 -9.54 -7.47 -3.18
C LYS A 84 -10.45 -8.67 -3.44
N LEU A 85 -9.96 -9.67 -4.19
CA LEU A 85 -10.72 -10.87 -4.50
C LEU A 85 -11.04 -11.68 -3.25
N LEU A 86 -10.08 -11.83 -2.34
CA LEU A 86 -10.28 -12.53 -1.07
C LEU A 86 -11.31 -11.84 -0.17
N CYS A 87 -11.29 -10.51 -0.11
CA CYS A 87 -12.33 -9.73 0.56
C CYS A 87 -13.70 -9.93 -0.09
N HIS A 88 -13.75 -9.99 -1.41
CA HIS A 88 -14.99 -10.26 -2.15
C HIS A 88 -15.53 -11.66 -1.87
N ALA A 89 -14.67 -12.67 -1.82
CA ALA A 89 -15.00 -14.04 -1.48
C ALA A 89 -15.61 -14.15 -0.07
N VAL A 90 -15.03 -13.48 0.92
CA VAL A 90 -15.58 -13.44 2.29
C VAL A 90 -16.95 -12.78 2.35
N ARG A 91 -17.19 -11.72 1.58
CA ARG A 91 -18.50 -11.05 1.53
C ARG A 91 -19.59 -11.95 0.95
N GLN A 92 -19.23 -12.91 0.09
CA GLN A 92 -20.18 -13.89 -0.44
C GLN A 92 -20.49 -15.02 0.54
N ALA A 93 -19.80 -15.12 1.68
CA ALA A 93 -20.03 -16.24 2.61
C ALA A 93 -21.49 -16.32 3.12
N ALA A 94 -22.15 -15.19 3.32
CA ALA A 94 -23.55 -15.16 3.75
C ALA A 94 -24.54 -15.68 2.69
N THR A 95 -24.13 -15.79 1.42
CA THR A 95 -24.96 -16.28 0.32
C THR A 95 -24.69 -17.74 -0.03
N LEU A 96 -23.72 -18.37 0.65
CA LEU A 96 -23.38 -19.78 0.46
C LEU A 96 -24.36 -20.70 1.20
N PRO A 97 -24.33 -22.02 0.90
CA PRO A 97 -25.01 -23.02 1.71
C PRO A 97 -24.67 -22.85 3.19
N ASP A 98 -25.68 -22.95 4.04
CA ASP A 98 -25.62 -22.74 5.49
C ASP A 98 -25.20 -21.32 5.93
N GLY A 99 -25.27 -20.35 5.01
CA GLY A 99 -24.98 -18.94 5.28
C GLY A 99 -25.85 -18.32 6.36
N GLU A 100 -27.12 -18.75 6.49
CA GLU A 100 -28.01 -18.29 7.56
C GLU A 100 -27.54 -18.69 8.97
N GLN A 101 -26.63 -19.66 9.08
CA GLN A 101 -26.05 -20.09 10.36
C GLN A 101 -24.94 -19.15 10.83
N LEU A 102 -24.42 -18.27 9.96
CA LEU A 102 -23.44 -17.27 10.33
C LEU A 102 -24.14 -16.11 11.06
N SER A 103 -23.78 -15.90 12.32
CA SER A 103 -24.19 -14.71 13.06
C SER A 103 -23.59 -13.45 12.43
N GLU A 104 -24.25 -12.31 12.64
CA GLU A 104 -23.72 -10.99 12.23
C GLU A 104 -22.31 -10.74 12.81
N ALA A 105 -22.07 -11.17 14.05
CA ALA A 105 -20.77 -11.07 14.69
C ALA A 105 -19.69 -11.92 13.97
N GLN A 106 -20.04 -13.14 13.54
CA GLN A 106 -19.14 -13.97 12.73
C GLN A 106 -18.86 -13.31 11.39
N LEU A 107 -19.89 -12.89 10.65
CA LEU A 107 -19.69 -12.19 9.36
C LEU A 107 -18.83 -10.95 9.48
N LEU A 108 -19.04 -10.16 10.54
CA LEU A 108 -18.23 -8.98 10.83
C LEU A 108 -16.78 -9.37 11.12
N GLN A 109 -16.54 -10.41 11.93
CA GLN A 109 -15.20 -10.94 12.19
C GLN A 109 -14.51 -11.41 10.90
N MET A 110 -15.24 -12.11 10.03
CA MET A 110 -14.73 -12.58 8.74
C MET A 110 -14.27 -11.40 7.87
N GLN A 111 -15.13 -10.40 7.70
CA GLN A 111 -14.82 -9.20 6.93
C GLN A 111 -13.65 -8.42 7.53
N ASN A 112 -13.63 -8.32 8.86
CA ASN A 112 -12.56 -7.71 9.62
C ASN A 112 -11.25 -8.48 9.50
N GLU A 113 -11.18 -9.67 8.94
CA GLU A 113 -9.93 -10.40 8.78
C GLU A 113 -9.25 -10.06 7.44
N VAL A 114 -10.02 -9.63 6.43
CA VAL A 114 -9.55 -9.48 5.04
C VAL A 114 -9.77 -8.07 4.45
N ALA A 115 -10.10 -7.05 5.24
CA ALA A 115 -10.50 -5.78 4.65
C ALA A 115 -9.35 -4.94 4.06
N ILE A 116 -9.80 -3.97 3.26
CA ILE A 116 -9.03 -3.22 2.27
C ILE A 116 -8.59 -1.82 2.78
N ARG A 117 -9.03 -1.38 3.97
CA ARG A 117 -8.83 0.00 4.49
C ARG A 117 -8.49 0.05 6.00
N PRO A 118 -7.94 1.18 6.54
CA PRO A 118 -7.07 1.28 7.72
C PRO A 118 -7.61 0.84 9.09
N VAL A 119 -8.84 0.32 9.19
CA VAL A 119 -9.41 -0.15 10.48
C VAL A 119 -9.65 -1.68 10.49
N LEU A 120 -9.53 -2.41 9.37
CA LEU A 120 -10.47 -3.53 9.16
C LEU A 120 -9.88 -4.91 8.77
N GLY A 121 -8.61 -5.21 9.03
CA GLY A 121 -8.05 -6.54 8.76
C GLY A 121 -7.24 -7.09 9.93
N VAL A 122 -7.76 -7.93 10.85
CA VAL A 122 -6.97 -8.51 11.95
C VAL A 122 -5.75 -9.25 11.42
N ALA A 123 -5.90 -10.00 10.33
CA ALA A 123 -4.75 -10.61 9.68
C ALA A 123 -3.76 -9.55 9.16
N TYR A 124 -4.23 -8.38 8.73
CA TYR A 124 -3.46 -7.22 8.24
C TYR A 124 -2.89 -6.29 9.33
N THR A 125 -3.46 -6.29 10.55
CA THR A 125 -3.18 -5.31 11.61
C THR A 125 -2.61 -5.91 12.89
N HIS A 126 -2.74 -7.23 13.13
CA HIS A 126 -2.28 -7.88 14.36
C HIS A 126 -1.21 -8.95 14.08
N HIS A 127 -0.05 -8.81 14.74
CA HIS A 127 1.05 -9.77 14.76
C HIS A 127 0.90 -10.73 15.94
N ASP A 128 -0.10 -11.62 15.94
CA ASP A 128 -0.25 -12.66 16.96
C ASP A 128 0.41 -13.98 16.53
N GLY A 129 1.62 -13.92 15.96
CA GLY A 129 2.35 -15.11 15.50
C GLY A 129 3.84 -14.87 15.40
N GLN A 130 4.62 -15.96 15.55
CA GLN A 130 6.06 -15.92 15.34
C GLN A 130 6.37 -15.28 13.98
N PRO A 131 7.40 -14.41 13.89
CA PRO A 131 7.78 -13.80 12.63
C PRO A 131 8.09 -14.94 11.65
N GLY A 132 7.29 -15.00 10.58
CA GLY A 132 7.61 -15.86 9.45
C GLY A 132 9.00 -15.51 8.92
N GLU A 133 9.63 -16.47 8.24
CA GLU A 133 10.95 -16.27 7.65
C GLU A 133 10.93 -15.02 6.75
N SER A 134 11.87 -14.10 7.01
CA SER A 134 12.00 -12.86 6.22
C SER A 134 12.52 -13.23 4.84
N LEU A 135 11.65 -13.20 3.83
CA LEU A 135 12.00 -13.47 2.45
C LEU A 135 12.42 -12.18 1.74
N SER A 136 13.33 -12.29 0.78
CA SER A 136 13.77 -11.17 -0.08
C SER A 136 14.10 -11.69 -1.47
N GLY A 137 14.14 -10.78 -2.45
CA GLY A 137 14.61 -11.11 -3.80
C GLY A 137 13.75 -12.20 -4.47
N ASN A 138 14.40 -13.28 -4.92
CA ASN A 138 13.76 -14.32 -5.73
C ASN A 138 12.79 -15.19 -4.94
N ASP A 139 13.10 -15.53 -3.68
CA ASP A 139 12.22 -16.35 -2.85
C ASP A 139 10.90 -15.61 -2.55
N LEU A 140 11.01 -14.29 -2.33
CA LEU A 140 9.85 -13.43 -2.18
C LEU A 140 9.03 -13.34 -3.48
N ASN A 141 9.69 -13.20 -4.63
CA ASN A 141 9.01 -13.17 -5.92
C ASN A 141 8.23 -14.47 -6.17
N ARG A 142 8.86 -15.63 -5.92
CA ARG A 142 8.21 -16.93 -6.05
C ARG A 142 7.00 -17.07 -5.12
N LYS A 143 7.09 -16.59 -3.87
CA LYS A 143 5.95 -16.58 -2.95
C LYS A 143 4.81 -15.70 -3.48
N ILE A 144 5.13 -14.52 -4.02
CA ILE A 144 4.14 -13.60 -4.59
C ILE A 144 3.46 -14.18 -5.83
N GLU A 145 4.22 -14.83 -6.72
CA GLU A 145 3.72 -15.46 -7.94
C GLU A 145 2.76 -16.63 -7.66
N ASN A 146 2.89 -17.31 -6.52
CA ASN A 146 2.00 -18.40 -6.12
C ASN A 146 0.68 -17.93 -5.47
N ILE A 147 0.58 -16.67 -5.04
CA ILE A 147 -0.63 -16.15 -4.36
C ILE A 147 -1.87 -16.19 -5.25
N PRO A 148 -1.83 -15.79 -6.54
CA PRO A 148 -2.99 -15.89 -7.43
C PRO A 148 -3.61 -17.30 -7.47
N ASP A 149 -2.78 -18.35 -7.55
CA ASP A 149 -3.26 -19.73 -7.58
C ASP A 149 -3.93 -20.12 -6.25
N LEU A 150 -3.33 -19.72 -5.12
CA LEU A 150 -3.92 -19.95 -3.80
C LEU A 150 -5.29 -19.27 -3.67
N VAL A 151 -5.41 -18.01 -4.09
CA VAL A 151 -6.68 -17.27 -4.05
C VAL A 151 -7.70 -17.89 -4.98
N PHE A 152 -7.30 -18.28 -6.19
CA PHE A 152 -8.18 -18.92 -7.16
C PHE A 152 -8.78 -20.23 -6.60
N ASN A 153 -7.97 -21.07 -5.96
CA ASN A 153 -8.39 -22.32 -5.32
C ASN A 153 -9.42 -22.14 -4.18
N VAL A 154 -9.64 -20.92 -3.69
CA VAL A 154 -10.67 -20.60 -2.70
C VAL A 154 -11.82 -19.80 -3.31
N ALA A 155 -11.52 -18.87 -4.22
CA ALA A 155 -12.53 -18.07 -4.89
C ALA A 155 -13.43 -18.93 -5.79
N GLU A 156 -12.87 -19.89 -6.53
CA GLU A 156 -13.62 -20.74 -7.46
C GLU A 156 -14.71 -21.57 -6.76
N PRO A 157 -14.43 -22.35 -5.69
CA PRO A 157 -15.47 -23.07 -4.96
C PRO A 157 -16.55 -22.15 -4.37
N ILE A 158 -16.20 -20.93 -3.96
CA ILE A 158 -17.16 -19.94 -3.45
C ILE A 158 -18.08 -19.45 -4.59
N MET A 159 -17.54 -19.20 -5.77
CA MET A 159 -18.33 -18.76 -6.93
C MET A 159 -19.33 -19.83 -7.39
N PHE A 160 -18.99 -21.11 -7.24
CA PHE A 160 -19.83 -22.24 -7.63
C PHE A 160 -20.66 -22.84 -6.48
N ASN A 161 -20.66 -22.23 -5.29
CA ASN A 161 -21.34 -22.73 -4.08
C ASN A 161 -20.93 -24.16 -3.68
N GLU A 162 -19.67 -24.53 -3.94
CA GLU A 162 -19.09 -25.86 -3.66
C GLU A 162 -18.43 -25.96 -2.28
N ILE A 163 -18.55 -24.91 -1.47
CA ILE A 163 -18.01 -24.81 -0.12
C ILE A 163 -19.08 -24.23 0.81
N SER A 164 -19.10 -24.69 2.07
CA SER A 164 -20.04 -24.15 3.05
C SER A 164 -19.59 -22.78 3.56
N ALA A 165 -20.55 -21.98 4.03
CA ALA A 165 -20.28 -20.67 4.62
C ALA A 165 -19.31 -20.76 5.82
N THR A 166 -19.37 -21.85 6.60
CA THR A 166 -18.53 -22.09 7.78
C THR A 166 -17.10 -22.49 7.42
N GLU A 167 -16.86 -23.05 6.24
CA GLU A 167 -15.54 -23.46 5.75
C GLU A 167 -14.75 -22.32 5.11
N VAL A 168 -15.42 -21.25 4.66
CA VAL A 168 -14.78 -20.11 3.98
C VAL A 168 -13.59 -19.57 4.75
N MET A 169 -13.75 -19.28 6.05
CA MET A 169 -12.66 -18.70 6.84
C MET A 169 -11.47 -19.61 7.03
N ALA A 170 -11.71 -20.91 7.19
CA ALA A 170 -10.64 -21.88 7.34
C ALA A 170 -9.72 -21.87 6.10
N LYS A 171 -10.28 -21.65 4.91
CA LYS A 171 -9.53 -21.56 3.66
C LYS A 171 -8.96 -20.16 3.39
N VAL A 172 -9.71 -19.11 3.72
CA VAL A 172 -9.31 -17.71 3.46
C VAL A 172 -8.16 -17.25 4.37
N ARG A 173 -8.21 -17.56 5.67
CA ARG A 173 -7.24 -17.12 6.68
C ARG A 173 -5.77 -17.38 6.31
N PRO A 174 -5.35 -18.60 5.92
CA PRO A 174 -3.95 -18.86 5.57
C PRO A 174 -3.50 -18.05 4.33
N ILE A 175 -4.40 -17.78 3.39
CA ILE A 175 -4.10 -17.00 2.19
C ILE A 175 -3.98 -15.52 2.52
N ALA A 176 -4.89 -14.97 3.32
CA ALA A 176 -4.82 -13.59 3.82
C ALA A 176 -3.49 -13.34 4.54
N ARG A 177 -3.07 -14.29 5.39
CA ARG A 177 -1.76 -14.25 6.06
C ARG A 177 -0.60 -14.29 5.06
N SER A 178 -0.64 -15.17 4.07
CA SER A 178 0.41 -15.27 3.04
C SER A 178 0.56 -13.96 2.24
N ILE A 179 -0.57 -13.34 1.86
CA ILE A 179 -0.60 -12.02 1.19
C ILE A 179 0.05 -10.97 2.08
N LYS A 180 -0.29 -10.92 3.37
CA LYS A 180 0.33 -9.99 4.30
C LYS A 180 1.83 -10.20 4.40
N GLU A 181 2.28 -11.41 4.68
CA GLU A 181 3.70 -11.70 4.87
C GLU A 181 4.50 -11.33 3.61
N ALA A 182 3.97 -11.63 2.43
CA ALA A 182 4.60 -11.24 1.18
C ALA A 182 4.66 -9.72 1.00
N HIS A 183 3.61 -9.00 1.38
CA HIS A 183 3.58 -7.55 1.35
C HIS A 183 4.53 -6.91 2.37
N ASP A 184 4.54 -7.40 3.61
CA ASP A 184 5.42 -6.93 4.68
C ASP A 184 6.89 -7.17 4.32
N ASN A 185 7.22 -8.33 3.77
CA ASN A 185 8.57 -8.62 3.26
C ASN A 185 8.94 -7.69 2.08
N ALA A 186 8.01 -7.42 1.16
CA ALA A 186 8.25 -6.49 0.06
C ALA A 186 8.45 -5.05 0.56
N ARG A 187 7.72 -4.63 1.60
CA ARG A 187 7.87 -3.32 2.26
C ARG A 187 9.19 -3.24 3.00
N ALA A 188 9.58 -4.29 3.72
CA ALA A 188 10.87 -4.37 4.39
C ALA A 188 12.02 -4.27 3.39
N GLU A 189 11.94 -5.00 2.26
CA GLU A 189 12.94 -4.91 1.18
C GLU A 189 13.02 -3.48 0.62
N LEU A 190 11.87 -2.84 0.32
CA LEU A 190 11.81 -1.45 -0.13
C LEU A 190 12.48 -0.46 0.84
N MET A 191 12.23 -0.64 2.14
CA MET A 191 12.74 0.24 3.20
C MET A 191 14.22 -0.02 3.53
N SER A 192 14.71 -1.24 3.27
CA SER A 192 16.11 -1.61 3.51
C SER A 192 17.08 -1.02 2.50
N VAL A 193 16.60 -0.64 1.32
CA VAL A 193 17.43 -0.01 0.28
C VAL A 193 17.88 1.37 0.75
N GLU A 194 19.20 1.53 0.85
CA GLU A 194 19.84 2.77 1.33
C GLU A 194 19.29 3.99 0.61
N ARG A 195 19.27 5.12 1.34
CA ARG A 195 18.99 6.42 0.75
C ARG A 195 20.08 6.70 -0.30
N PRO A 196 19.72 7.06 -1.54
CA PRO A 196 20.70 7.56 -2.49
C PRO A 196 21.45 8.70 -1.84
N ARG A 197 22.76 8.54 -1.59
CA ARG A 197 23.59 9.64 -1.10
C ARG A 197 23.64 10.65 -2.24
N GLY A 198 22.98 11.79 -2.06
CA GLY A 198 23.08 12.90 -3.01
C GLY A 198 24.56 13.18 -3.24
N THR A 199 25.00 13.14 -4.50
CA THR A 199 26.33 13.57 -4.92
C THR A 199 26.50 15.01 -4.50
N ARG A 200 27.12 15.20 -3.34
CA ARG A 200 27.51 16.52 -2.84
C ARG A 200 28.85 16.86 -3.50
N GLY A 201 28.76 17.55 -4.62
CA GLY A 201 29.85 18.30 -5.25
C GLY A 201 30.83 17.49 -6.09
N LEU A 202 30.88 17.81 -7.38
CA LEU A 202 32.07 18.35 -8.06
C LEU A 202 31.62 19.40 -9.06
#